data_AF-A0A6A4Y8W3-F1
#
_entry.id   AF-A0A6A4Y8W3-F1
#
_cell.length_a   1.000
_cell.length_b   1.000
_cell.length_c   1.000
_cell.angle_alpha   90.00
_cell.angle_beta   90.00
_cell.angle_gamma   90.00
#
_symmetry.space_group_name_H-M   'P 1'
#
loop_
_entity.id
_entity.type
_entity.pdbx_description
1 polymer ?
#
loop_
_entity_poly.entity_id
_entity_poly.type
_entity_poly.pdbx_seq_one_letter_code
_entity_poly.pdbx_strand_id
1 'polypeptide(L)'
;MGLPKSTTEDVWSNHMDVAAAILDDNVNPSNMLQTSINVATVQAALAPLKDMCDFLAKTTSIDQVYERLLDMEADVVASDTSRMTYAHVVMRYCEMRQKPMWKTTRDAKKPLKTILGLCPHDACRGRLPLALMFDIHVQGASRSCPHCQATLNYRMFQLGEMLRLTTTIRVRCAQRGNISVTFPPLPRDGSLATFLSALAANFPGRCATAYKSATTQLLGHVNTVLHTHLNGCVGAMSCDLVHVMLQELRQLCTWNLTVAICANFEYWNRPQVIRASIVRYHKFMSLIQHCGSWDRHIETFDIAIIS
;
A
#
# COMPACT_ATOMS: atom_id res chain seq x y z
N MET A 1 -45.28 -45.91 11.06
CA MET A 1 -44.72 -44.65 10.50
C MET A 1 -43.23 -44.65 10.79
N GLY A 2 -42.42 -45.00 9.79
CA GLY A 2 -40.96 -44.88 9.90
C GLY A 2 -40.58 -43.42 9.69
N LEU A 3 -39.87 -42.84 10.66
CA LEU A 3 -39.19 -41.57 10.46
C LEU A 3 -38.17 -41.74 9.32
N PRO A 4 -38.14 -40.83 8.33
CA PRO A 4 -37.10 -40.87 7.32
C PRO A 4 -35.76 -40.64 8.00
N LYS A 5 -34.83 -41.59 7.82
CA LYS A 5 -33.43 -41.38 8.16
C LYS A 5 -32.94 -40.21 7.30
N SER A 6 -32.64 -39.08 7.92
CA SER A 6 -31.88 -38.03 7.25
C SER A 6 -30.48 -38.60 6.98
N THR A 7 -30.27 -39.12 5.79
CA THR A 7 -28.93 -39.21 5.22
C THR A 7 -28.44 -37.78 5.09
N THR A 8 -27.70 -37.31 6.09
CA THR A 8 -26.68 -36.28 5.85
C THR A 8 -25.66 -36.93 4.93
N GLU A 9 -26.00 -37.01 3.63
CA GLU A 9 -24.98 -37.04 2.59
C GLU A 9 -24.00 -35.95 2.95
N ASP A 10 -22.75 -36.34 3.07
CA ASP A 10 -21.68 -35.44 3.42
C ASP A 10 -21.67 -34.32 2.37
N VAL A 11 -22.14 -33.13 2.77
CA VAL A 11 -22.20 -31.93 1.94
C VAL A 11 -20.85 -31.68 1.27
N TRP A 12 -19.77 -32.11 1.94
CA TRP A 12 -18.42 -32.06 1.42
C TRP A 12 -18.18 -32.97 0.21
N SER A 13 -18.72 -34.19 0.24
CA SER A 13 -18.66 -35.14 -0.87
C SER A 13 -19.42 -34.60 -2.08
N ASN A 14 -20.64 -34.07 -1.88
CA ASN A 14 -21.45 -33.47 -2.94
C ASN A 14 -20.77 -32.25 -3.59
N HIS A 15 -20.03 -31.43 -2.84
CA HIS A 15 -19.28 -30.29 -3.41
C HIS A 15 -18.03 -30.70 -4.20
N MET A 16 -17.41 -31.82 -3.86
CA MET A 16 -16.27 -32.36 -4.61
C MET A 16 -16.72 -33.00 -5.94
N ASP A 17 -17.91 -33.60 -5.96
CA ASP A 17 -18.51 -34.17 -7.18
C ASP A 17 -18.75 -33.10 -8.26
N VAL A 18 -19.17 -31.90 -7.86
CA VAL A 18 -19.32 -30.76 -8.79
C VAL A 18 -17.98 -30.37 -9.40
N ALA A 19 -16.91 -30.30 -8.60
CA ALA A 19 -15.58 -29.98 -9.09
C ALA A 19 -15.06 -31.07 -10.06
N ALA A 20 -15.32 -32.34 -9.76
CA ALA A 20 -15.00 -33.45 -10.65
C ALA A 20 -15.75 -33.37 -11.98
N ALA A 21 -17.07 -33.17 -11.94
CA ALA A 21 -17.90 -33.03 -13.13
C ALA A 21 -17.44 -31.88 -14.05
N ILE A 22 -17.06 -30.72 -13.48
CA ILE A 22 -16.53 -29.58 -14.26
C ILE A 22 -15.24 -29.95 -15.00
N LEU A 23 -14.36 -30.75 -14.37
CA LEU A 23 -13.10 -31.16 -14.96
C LEU A 23 -13.31 -32.22 -16.04
N ASP A 24 -14.22 -33.16 -15.82
CA ASP A 24 -14.58 -34.21 -16.78
C ASP A 24 -15.25 -33.63 -18.03
N ASP A 25 -16.07 -32.59 -17.88
CA ASP A 25 -16.70 -31.87 -19.01
C ASP A 25 -15.72 -31.03 -19.83
N ASN A 26 -14.49 -30.79 -19.34
CA ASN A 26 -13.52 -29.87 -19.95
C ASN A 26 -12.34 -30.59 -20.66
N VAL A 27 -12.53 -31.85 -21.05
CA VAL A 27 -11.48 -32.70 -21.66
C VAL A 27 -11.02 -32.22 -23.04
N ASN A 28 -11.76 -31.33 -23.73
CA ASN A 28 -11.36 -30.74 -25.02
C ASN A 28 -11.64 -29.23 -25.10
N PRO A 29 -10.74 -28.36 -24.62
CA PRO A 29 -10.92 -26.91 -24.62
C PRO A 29 -10.52 -26.31 -25.98
N SER A 30 -11.19 -26.71 -27.06
CA SER A 30 -10.96 -26.10 -28.38
C SER A 30 -11.64 -24.73 -28.42
N ASN A 31 -10.85 -23.65 -28.51
CA ASN A 31 -11.23 -22.23 -28.67
C ASN A 31 -11.53 -21.38 -27.41
N MET A 32 -11.07 -21.77 -26.22
CA MET A 32 -11.22 -20.95 -25.01
C MET A 32 -10.00 -20.08 -24.70
N LEU A 33 -10.24 -18.87 -24.16
CA LEU A 33 -9.18 -18.00 -23.62
C LEU A 33 -8.57 -18.64 -22.37
N GLN A 34 -7.26 -18.91 -22.41
CA GLN A 34 -6.54 -19.53 -21.30
C GLN A 34 -5.57 -18.55 -20.65
N THR A 35 -5.53 -18.55 -19.32
CA THR A 35 -4.49 -17.87 -18.53
C THR A 35 -3.37 -18.83 -18.16
N SER A 36 -2.20 -18.29 -17.81
CA SER A 36 -1.07 -19.04 -17.23
C SER A 36 -1.24 -19.36 -15.75
N ILE A 37 -2.40 -19.02 -15.16
CA ILE A 37 -2.69 -19.27 -13.75
C ILE A 37 -2.78 -20.78 -13.53
N ASN A 38 -2.09 -21.25 -12.49
CA ASN A 38 -2.11 -22.64 -12.06
C ASN A 38 -2.46 -22.72 -10.57
N VAL A 39 -2.69 -23.95 -10.10
CA VAL A 39 -3.07 -24.22 -8.71
C VAL A 39 -2.08 -23.62 -7.72
N ALA A 40 -0.78 -23.81 -7.94
CA ALA A 40 0.25 -23.32 -7.03
C ALA A 40 0.24 -21.79 -6.92
N THR A 41 0.01 -21.09 -8.03
CA THR A 41 -0.13 -19.62 -8.05
C THR A 41 -1.30 -19.15 -7.19
N VAL A 42 -2.46 -19.80 -7.30
CA VAL A 42 -3.67 -19.47 -6.52
C VAL A 42 -3.46 -19.77 -5.04
N GLN A 43 -2.95 -20.97 -4.71
CA GLN A 43 -2.68 -21.35 -3.31
C GLN A 43 -1.67 -20.40 -2.65
N ALA A 44 -0.62 -20.01 -3.40
CA ALA A 44 0.35 -19.03 -2.92
C ALA A 44 -0.33 -17.68 -2.64
N ALA A 45 -1.25 -17.21 -3.47
CA ALA A 45 -1.98 -15.95 -3.26
C ALA A 45 -2.97 -16.01 -2.09
N LEU A 46 -3.60 -17.16 -1.86
CA LEU A 46 -4.54 -17.37 -0.76
C LEU A 46 -3.87 -17.46 0.61
N ALA A 47 -2.66 -18.02 0.69
CA ALA A 47 -1.99 -18.24 1.96
C ALA A 47 -1.76 -16.93 2.78
N PRO A 48 -1.26 -15.82 2.20
CA PRO A 48 -1.13 -14.55 2.91
C PRO A 48 -2.46 -13.92 3.33
N LEU A 49 -3.53 -14.13 2.54
CA LEU A 49 -4.88 -13.66 2.89
C LEU A 49 -5.40 -14.41 4.11
N LYS A 50 -5.25 -15.75 4.13
CA LYS A 50 -5.62 -16.59 5.28
C LYS A 50 -4.84 -16.23 6.54
N ASP A 51 -3.52 -16.05 6.41
CA ASP A 51 -2.66 -15.63 7.52
C ASP A 51 -3.12 -14.28 8.10
N MET A 52 -3.48 -13.32 7.26
CA MET A 52 -4.00 -12.03 7.71
C MET A 52 -5.39 -12.16 8.37
N CYS A 53 -6.30 -12.95 7.81
CA CYS A 53 -7.60 -13.23 8.44
C CYS A 53 -7.46 -13.91 9.80
N ASP A 54 -6.60 -14.93 9.91
CA ASP A 54 -6.34 -15.62 11.18
C ASP A 54 -5.73 -14.70 12.23
N PHE A 55 -4.84 -13.81 11.80
CA PHE A 55 -4.28 -12.79 12.67
C PHE A 55 -5.36 -11.83 13.17
N LEU A 56 -6.20 -11.30 12.26
CA LEU A 56 -7.27 -10.36 12.63
C LEU A 56 -8.31 -11.00 13.55
N ALA A 57 -8.63 -12.28 13.36
CA ALA A 57 -9.54 -13.02 14.23
C ALA A 57 -9.02 -13.18 15.68
N LYS A 58 -7.70 -13.14 15.88
CA LYS A 58 -7.05 -13.28 17.19
C LYS A 58 -6.66 -11.94 17.82
N THR A 59 -6.57 -10.89 17.01
CA THR A 59 -6.05 -9.59 17.42
C THR A 59 -7.13 -8.80 18.17
N THR A 60 -6.75 -8.22 19.31
CA THR A 60 -7.66 -7.42 20.14
C THR A 60 -7.36 -5.92 20.11
N SER A 61 -6.28 -5.52 19.43
CA SER A 61 -5.83 -4.12 19.38
C SER A 61 -5.51 -3.67 17.96
N ILE A 62 -5.96 -2.47 17.61
CA ILE A 62 -5.63 -1.81 16.34
C ILE A 62 -4.13 -1.55 16.20
N ASP A 63 -3.43 -1.36 17.32
CA ASP A 63 -1.98 -1.13 17.33
C ASP A 63 -1.23 -2.36 16.81
N GLN A 64 -1.66 -3.57 17.17
CA GLN A 64 -1.06 -4.82 16.68
C GLN A 64 -1.27 -4.98 15.17
N VAL A 65 -2.45 -4.59 14.67
CA VAL A 65 -2.71 -4.56 13.23
C VAL A 65 -1.78 -3.57 12.54
N TYR A 66 -1.70 -2.35 13.06
CA TYR A 66 -0.84 -1.32 12.49
C TYR A 66 0.65 -1.72 12.50
N GLU A 67 1.14 -2.30 13.59
CA GLU A 67 2.51 -2.82 13.67
C GLU A 67 2.78 -3.90 12.62
N ARG A 68 1.88 -4.88 12.50
CA ARG A 68 2.04 -5.95 11.51
C ARG A 68 2.09 -5.40 10.08
N LEU A 69 1.28 -4.38 9.77
CA LEU A 69 1.29 -3.75 8.46
C LEU A 69 2.58 -2.96 8.21
N LEU A 70 3.11 -2.27 9.22
CA LEU A 70 4.42 -1.62 9.14
C LEU A 70 5.55 -2.63 8.92
N ASP A 71 5.50 -3.79 9.57
CA ASP A 71 6.50 -4.86 9.39
C ASP A 71 6.41 -5.48 7.98
N MET A 72 5.20 -5.68 7.44
CA MET A 72 5.04 -6.16 6.07
C MET A 72 5.53 -5.14 5.02
N GLU A 73 5.34 -3.84 5.25
CA GLU A 73 5.94 -2.80 4.41
C GLU A 73 7.46 -2.84 4.49
N ALA A 74 8.03 -3.02 5.69
CA ALA A 74 9.46 -3.14 5.86
C ALA A 74 10.06 -4.36 5.14
N ASP A 75 9.37 -5.50 5.18
CA ASP A 75 9.74 -6.71 4.44
C ASP A 75 9.79 -6.42 2.92
N VAL A 76 8.78 -5.73 2.38
CA VAL A 76 8.76 -5.32 0.96
C VAL A 76 9.93 -4.40 0.62
N VAL A 77 10.21 -3.40 1.46
CA VAL A 77 11.30 -2.45 1.23
C VAL A 77 12.67 -3.13 1.27
N ALA A 78 12.85 -4.14 2.12
CA ALA A 78 14.11 -4.87 2.23
C ALA A 78 14.50 -5.65 0.95
N SER A 79 13.58 -5.85 -0.01
CA SER A 79 13.80 -6.49 -1.32
C SER A 79 14.36 -7.94 -1.30
N ASP A 80 14.61 -8.51 -0.12
CA ASP A 80 15.31 -9.79 0.06
C ASP A 80 14.40 -10.92 0.61
N THR A 81 13.11 -10.65 0.77
CA THR A 81 12.19 -11.67 1.29
C THR A 81 11.54 -12.45 0.15
N SER A 82 11.89 -13.73 0.01
CA SER A 82 11.18 -14.69 -0.85
C SER A 82 9.75 -15.00 -0.38
N ARG A 83 9.41 -14.56 0.84
CA ARG A 83 8.11 -14.79 1.47
C ARG A 83 7.08 -13.79 0.97
N MET A 84 6.06 -14.27 0.26
CA MET A 84 4.90 -13.47 -0.10
C MET A 84 4.06 -13.17 1.16
N THR A 85 3.75 -11.90 1.36
CA THR A 85 2.93 -11.41 2.49
C THR A 85 1.66 -10.73 1.97
N TYR A 86 0.74 -10.34 2.86
CA TYR A 86 -0.46 -9.60 2.49
C TYR A 86 -0.13 -8.32 1.71
N ALA A 87 0.95 -7.62 2.08
CA ALA A 87 1.47 -6.46 1.35
C ALA A 87 1.71 -6.76 -0.14
N HIS A 88 2.34 -7.89 -0.46
CA HIS A 88 2.59 -8.29 -1.84
C HIS A 88 1.30 -8.58 -2.61
N VAL A 89 0.31 -9.19 -1.95
CA VAL A 89 -1.01 -9.44 -2.55
C VAL A 89 -1.72 -8.12 -2.86
N VAL A 90 -1.74 -7.19 -1.90
CA VAL A 90 -2.33 -5.85 -2.09
C VAL A 90 -1.62 -5.07 -3.19
N MET A 91 -0.30 -5.15 -3.28
CA MET A 91 0.46 -4.51 -4.36
C MET A 91 0.03 -5.03 -5.72
N ARG A 92 0.01 -6.35 -5.92
CA ARG A 92 -0.45 -6.97 -7.17
C ARG A 92 -1.89 -6.59 -7.49
N TYR A 93 -2.77 -6.62 -6.50
CA TYR A 93 -4.17 -6.23 -6.67
C TYR A 93 -4.31 -4.79 -7.17
N CYS A 94 -3.56 -3.86 -6.57
CA CYS A 94 -3.59 -2.47 -6.99
C CYS A 94 -2.98 -2.26 -8.39
N GLU A 95 -1.91 -2.98 -8.74
CA GLU A 95 -1.34 -3.00 -10.09
C GLU A 95 -2.38 -3.47 -11.13
N MET A 96 -3.09 -4.56 -10.85
CA MET A 96 -4.13 -5.09 -11.74
C MET A 96 -5.29 -4.10 -11.93
N ARG A 97 -5.70 -3.41 -10.87
CA ARG A 97 -6.77 -2.40 -10.91
C ARG A 97 -6.33 -1.06 -11.50
N GLN A 98 -5.10 -0.97 -12.02
CA GLN A 98 -4.49 0.29 -12.51
C GLN A 98 -4.57 1.41 -11.46
N LYS A 99 -4.65 1.07 -10.17
CA LYS A 99 -4.53 2.06 -9.11
C LYS A 99 -3.10 2.61 -9.19
N PRO A 100 -2.90 3.92 -9.01
CA PRO A 100 -1.57 4.51 -9.06
C PRO A 100 -0.72 3.99 -7.90
N MET A 101 -0.04 2.86 -8.12
CA MET A 101 0.97 2.31 -7.23
C MET A 101 2.23 2.17 -8.06
N TRP A 102 3.24 2.95 -7.70
CA TRP A 102 4.41 3.14 -8.55
C TRP A 102 5.65 2.51 -7.94
N LYS A 103 6.55 2.20 -8.88
CA LYS A 103 7.88 1.63 -8.75
C LYS A 103 8.61 2.29 -7.57
N THR A 104 9.18 1.45 -6.71
CA THR A 104 10.17 1.86 -5.71
C THR A 104 11.17 2.81 -6.36
N THR A 105 11.17 4.07 -5.94
CA THR A 105 12.23 4.99 -6.29
C THR A 105 13.46 4.52 -5.54
N ARG A 106 14.44 3.95 -6.27
CA ARG A 106 15.62 3.24 -5.74
C ARG A 106 16.48 4.05 -4.76
N ASP A 107 16.18 5.32 -4.54
CA ASP A 107 17.04 6.26 -3.82
C ASP A 107 16.65 6.45 -2.35
N ALA A 108 15.47 6.00 -1.90
CA ALA A 108 15.07 6.01 -0.49
C ALA A 108 14.79 4.59 0.02
N LYS A 109 15.67 4.04 0.86
CA LYS A 109 15.63 2.64 1.35
C LYS A 109 15.04 2.46 2.76
N LYS A 110 14.30 3.45 3.28
CA LYS A 110 13.85 3.42 4.67
C LYS A 110 12.37 3.04 4.75
N PRO A 111 12.04 1.99 5.51
CA PRO A 111 10.64 1.65 5.75
C PRO A 111 9.98 2.70 6.64
N LEU A 112 8.65 2.80 6.54
CA LEU A 112 7.83 3.74 7.30
C LEU A 112 8.05 3.61 8.81
N LYS A 113 8.17 2.37 9.32
CA LYS A 113 8.41 2.10 10.74
C LYS A 113 9.66 2.80 11.26
N THR A 114 10.72 2.85 10.45
CA THR A 114 12.00 3.50 10.80
C THR A 114 11.89 5.02 10.77
N ILE A 115 11.14 5.58 9.81
CA ILE A 115 11.00 7.03 9.69
C ILE A 115 10.07 7.58 10.75
N LEU A 116 8.87 7.01 10.86
CA LEU A 116 7.83 7.44 11.79
C LEU A 116 8.17 7.10 13.25
N GLY A 117 9.00 6.07 13.48
CA GLY A 117 9.41 5.66 14.82
C GLY A 117 10.34 6.64 15.55
N LEU A 118 10.79 7.72 14.90
CA LEU A 118 11.69 8.73 15.48
C LEU A 118 11.15 10.13 15.27
N CYS A 119 11.34 11.01 16.25
CA CYS A 119 11.01 12.43 16.09
C CYS A 119 11.73 13.03 14.85
N PRO A 120 11.02 13.75 13.96
CA PRO A 120 11.61 14.32 12.76
C PRO A 120 12.54 15.52 13.06
N HIS A 121 12.39 16.19 14.22
CA HIS A 121 13.31 17.23 14.67
C HIS A 121 14.70 16.68 14.96
N ASP A 122 15.71 17.23 14.28
CA ASP A 122 17.08 16.71 14.26
C ASP A 122 17.76 16.71 15.64
N ALA A 123 17.48 17.71 16.47
CA ALA A 123 17.99 17.77 17.84
C ALA A 123 17.30 16.79 18.82
N CYS A 124 16.13 16.26 18.46
CA CYS A 124 15.35 15.39 19.35
C CYS A 124 15.60 13.92 19.04
N ARG A 125 15.22 13.46 17.83
CA ARG A 125 15.31 12.05 17.38
C ARG A 125 14.80 10.99 18.37
N GLY A 126 14.03 11.37 19.39
CA GLY A 126 13.52 10.45 20.39
C GLY A 126 12.56 9.42 19.77
N ARG A 127 12.59 8.18 20.28
CA ARG A 127 11.71 7.10 19.82
C ARG A 127 10.26 7.41 20.16
N LEU A 128 9.39 7.28 19.15
CA LEU A 128 7.97 7.57 19.29
C LEU A 128 7.20 6.26 19.57
N PRO A 129 6.22 6.27 20.48
CA PRO A 129 5.35 5.13 20.70
C PRO A 129 4.51 4.79 19.46
N LEU A 130 4.19 3.51 19.28
CA LEU A 130 3.40 3.03 18.14
C LEU A 130 2.03 3.72 18.02
N ALA A 131 1.32 3.92 19.14
CA ALA A 131 0.05 4.64 19.16
C ALA A 131 0.18 6.08 18.64
N LEU A 132 1.28 6.77 18.98
CA LEU A 132 1.55 8.11 18.47
C LEU A 132 1.84 8.10 16.96
N MET A 133 2.57 7.09 16.48
CA MET A 133 2.78 6.88 15.05
C MET A 133 1.44 6.66 14.34
N PHE A 134 0.56 5.81 14.89
CA PHE A 134 -0.77 5.54 14.33
C PHE A 134 -1.64 6.81 14.25
N ASP A 135 -1.71 7.58 15.33
CA ASP A 135 -2.46 8.85 15.39
C ASP A 135 -2.00 9.81 14.28
N ILE A 136 -0.69 10.01 14.13
CA ILE A 136 -0.14 10.95 13.15
C ILE A 136 -0.31 10.41 11.72
N HIS A 137 0.00 9.14 11.54
CA HIS A 137 0.05 8.50 10.23
C HIS A 137 -1.35 8.26 9.69
N VAL A 138 -2.14 7.46 10.41
CA VAL A 138 -3.43 6.92 9.95
C VAL A 138 -4.59 7.85 10.27
N GLN A 139 -4.58 8.50 11.43
CA GLN A 139 -5.65 9.42 11.82
C GLN A 139 -5.41 10.87 11.36
N GLY A 140 -4.22 11.19 10.84
CA GLY A 140 -3.86 12.55 10.43
C GLY A 140 -3.79 13.53 11.60
N ALA A 141 -3.61 13.05 12.84
CA ALA A 141 -3.63 13.87 14.03
C ALA A 141 -2.36 14.72 14.17
N SER A 142 -2.49 15.84 14.89
CA SER A 142 -1.35 16.60 15.40
C SER A 142 -1.18 16.30 16.90
N ARG A 143 0.04 15.92 17.29
CA ARG A 143 0.35 15.46 18.65
C ARG A 143 1.71 15.98 19.11
N SER A 144 1.86 16.26 20.40
CA SER A 144 3.15 16.70 20.95
C SER A 144 4.13 15.53 21.06
N CYS A 145 5.38 15.77 20.68
CA CYS A 145 6.46 14.83 20.91
C CYS A 145 6.71 14.64 22.42
N PRO A 146 6.76 13.40 22.95
CA PRO A 146 6.98 13.17 24.38
C PRO A 146 8.36 13.64 24.86
N HIS A 147 9.32 13.78 23.94
CA HIS A 147 10.71 14.12 24.25
C HIS A 147 11.00 15.62 24.14
N CYS A 148 10.65 16.26 23.01
CA CYS A 148 10.94 17.68 22.76
C CYS A 148 9.73 18.61 22.83
N GLN A 149 8.54 18.07 23.09
CA GLN A 149 7.26 18.81 23.17
C GLN A 149 6.86 19.57 21.90
N ALA A 150 7.61 19.42 20.79
CA ALA A 150 7.22 19.99 19.51
C ALA A 150 5.99 19.26 18.95
N THR A 151 5.13 19.99 18.25
CA THR A 151 3.98 19.42 17.55
C THR A 151 4.45 18.60 16.35
N LEU A 152 3.99 17.36 16.30
CA LEU A 152 4.22 16.40 15.22
C LEU A 152 2.92 16.19 14.44
N ASN A 153 3.05 16.16 13.13
CA ASN A 153 2.02 15.73 12.18
C ASN A 153 2.74 15.18 10.93
N TYR A 154 1.99 14.58 10.01
CA TYR A 154 2.59 13.95 8.82
C TYR A 154 3.47 14.91 8.00
N ARG A 155 3.11 16.20 7.93
CA ARG A 155 3.91 17.23 7.23
C ARG A 155 5.29 17.44 7.85
N MET A 156 5.41 17.35 9.17
CA MET A 156 6.70 17.46 9.85
C MET A 156 7.64 16.29 9.51
N PHE A 157 7.09 15.09 9.27
CA PHE A 157 7.89 13.96 8.80
C PHE A 157 8.34 14.12 7.35
N GLN A 158 7.46 14.59 6.45
CA GLN A 158 7.84 14.92 5.07
C GLN A 158 8.95 15.97 5.01
N LEU A 159 8.80 17.06 5.76
CA LEU A 159 9.83 18.10 5.86
C LEU A 159 11.11 17.56 6.52
N GLY A 160 11.00 16.69 7.52
CA GLY A 160 12.14 16.06 8.18
C GLY A 160 12.98 15.20 7.24
N GLU A 161 12.33 14.39 6.40
CA GLU A 161 13.01 13.62 5.35
C GLU A 161 13.61 14.54 4.29
N MET A 162 12.90 15.58 3.87
CA MET A 162 13.43 16.58 2.93
C MET A 162 14.73 17.22 3.47
N LEU A 163 14.72 17.68 4.72
CA LEU A 163 15.86 18.34 5.35
C LEU A 163 17.05 17.39 5.55
N ARG A 164 16.82 16.07 5.69
CA ARG A 164 17.91 15.08 5.72
C ARG A 164 18.61 14.95 4.38
N LEU A 165 17.91 15.20 3.27
CA LEU A 165 18.46 15.07 1.92
C LEU A 165 18.99 16.40 1.37
N THR A 166 18.31 17.51 1.65
CA THR A 166 18.65 18.83 1.12
C THR A 166 18.45 19.91 2.18
N THR A 167 19.56 20.51 2.62
CA THR A 167 19.54 21.65 3.56
C THR A 167 19.82 22.98 2.88
N THR A 168 20.43 22.98 1.70
CA THR A 168 20.78 24.21 0.96
C THR A 168 20.72 23.96 -0.54
N ILE A 169 20.15 24.89 -1.29
CA ILE A 169 20.15 24.90 -2.75
C ILE A 169 21.05 26.03 -3.24
N ARG A 170 21.89 25.76 -4.24
CA ARG A 170 22.82 26.72 -4.82
C ARG A 170 22.60 26.85 -6.33
N VAL A 171 22.65 28.08 -6.85
CA VAL A 171 22.56 28.40 -8.28
C VAL A 171 23.70 29.33 -8.64
N ARG A 172 24.33 29.09 -9.79
CA ARG A 172 25.42 29.94 -10.29
C ARG A 172 24.84 31.23 -10.86
N CYS A 173 25.33 32.37 -10.37
CA CYS A 173 25.05 33.69 -10.91
C CYS A 173 26.30 34.25 -11.58
N ALA A 174 26.18 34.65 -12.85
CA ALA A 174 27.31 35.17 -13.63
C ALA A 174 27.99 36.41 -13.00
N GLN A 175 27.25 37.18 -12.19
CA GLN A 175 27.69 38.48 -11.67
C GLN A 175 28.24 38.43 -10.24
N ARG A 176 27.92 37.38 -9.46
CA ARG A 176 28.24 37.33 -8.01
C ARG A 176 28.73 35.97 -7.52
N GLY A 177 29.00 35.03 -8.43
CA GLY A 177 29.28 33.65 -8.06
C GLY A 177 28.00 32.92 -7.67
N ASN A 178 28.06 31.99 -6.72
CA ASN A 178 26.88 31.18 -6.36
C ASN A 178 25.95 31.93 -5.40
N ILE A 179 24.66 31.98 -5.73
CA ILE A 179 23.61 32.36 -4.78
C ILE A 179 23.02 31.10 -4.14
N SER A 180 22.59 31.18 -2.89
CA SER A 180 22.04 30.03 -2.19
C SER A 180 20.90 30.40 -1.26
N VAL A 181 20.00 29.44 -1.05
CA VAL A 181 18.96 29.47 -0.02
C VAL A 181 19.14 28.25 0.87
N THR A 182 19.16 28.49 2.17
CA THR A 182 19.20 27.45 3.20
C THR A 182 17.79 27.23 3.72
N PHE A 183 17.37 25.96 3.79
CA PHE A 183 16.08 25.62 4.38
C PHE A 183 16.11 25.85 5.90
N PRO A 184 15.04 26.43 6.47
CA PRO A 184 14.97 26.62 7.92
C PRO A 184 14.84 25.26 8.64
N PRO A 185 15.11 25.22 9.95
CA PRO A 185 14.82 24.03 10.74
C PRO A 185 13.30 23.74 10.79
N LEU A 186 12.94 22.52 11.20
CA LEU A 186 11.54 22.17 11.42
C LEU A 186 10.92 23.09 12.50
N PRO A 187 9.74 23.66 12.23
CA PRO A 187 9.08 24.50 13.20
C PRO A 187 8.57 23.65 14.37
N ARG A 188 8.55 24.23 15.57
CA ARG A 188 8.13 23.50 16.78
C ARG A 188 6.61 23.46 16.97
N ASP A 189 5.89 24.36 16.31
CA ASP A 189 4.43 24.46 16.33
C ASP A 189 3.74 23.46 15.36
N GLY A 190 4.51 22.76 14.52
CA GLY A 190 4.00 21.83 13.52
C GLY A 190 3.37 22.50 12.29
N SER A 191 3.56 23.81 12.11
CA SER A 191 2.92 24.60 11.07
C SER A 191 3.77 24.67 9.79
N LEU A 192 3.22 24.20 8.67
CA LEU A 192 3.83 24.39 7.36
C LEU A 192 3.96 25.89 7.00
N ALA A 193 2.99 26.71 7.42
CA ALA A 193 3.04 28.15 7.17
C ALA A 193 4.24 28.82 7.87
N THR A 194 4.53 28.41 9.12
CA THR A 194 5.70 28.88 9.87
C THR A 194 7.00 28.49 9.16
N PHE A 195 7.10 27.26 8.67
CA PHE A 195 8.24 26.81 7.88
C PHE A 195 8.41 27.63 6.59
N LEU A 196 7.34 27.82 5.81
CA LEU A 196 7.39 28.55 4.55
C LEU A 196 7.70 30.04 4.74
N SER A 197 7.19 30.65 5.81
CA SER A 197 7.50 32.04 6.17
C SER A 197 8.99 32.20 6.51
N ALA A 198 9.55 31.29 7.33
CA ALA A 198 10.98 31.29 7.63
C ALA A 198 11.83 31.03 6.38
N LEU A 199 11.39 30.14 5.48
CA LEU A 199 12.08 29.89 4.22
C LEU A 199 12.07 31.13 3.31
N ALA A 200 10.93 31.83 3.22
CA ALA A 200 10.82 33.06 2.45
C ALA A 200 11.78 34.14 2.98
N ALA A 201 11.95 34.25 4.30
CA ALA A 201 12.91 35.16 4.92
C ALA A 201 14.38 34.83 4.59
N ASN A 202 14.69 33.56 4.29
CA ASN A 202 16.03 33.12 3.89
C ASN A 202 16.36 33.40 2.42
N PHE A 203 15.39 33.85 1.61
CA PHE A 203 15.71 34.26 0.25
C PHE A 203 16.56 35.52 0.26
N PRO A 204 17.67 35.56 -0.52
CA PRO A 204 18.52 36.72 -0.58
C PRO A 204 17.72 37.94 -1.04
N GLY A 205 17.54 38.90 -0.13
CA GLY A 205 16.78 40.11 -0.40
C GLY A 205 17.39 40.93 -1.54
N ARG A 206 16.51 41.37 -2.45
CA ARG A 206 16.66 42.41 -3.49
C ARG A 206 17.07 41.96 -4.90
N CYS A 207 16.02 41.88 -5.71
CA CYS A 207 15.93 42.15 -7.13
C CYS A 207 16.70 43.41 -7.57
N ALA A 208 17.97 43.30 -7.92
CA ALA A 208 18.43 44.04 -9.10
C ALA A 208 17.92 43.25 -10.33
N THR A 209 17.48 43.94 -11.37
CA THR A 209 17.07 43.35 -12.66
C THR A 209 18.09 42.32 -13.19
N ALA A 210 19.36 42.52 -12.85
CA ALA A 210 20.50 41.67 -13.16
C ALA A 210 20.43 40.24 -12.56
N TYR A 211 19.72 40.05 -11.44
CA TYR A 211 19.64 38.78 -10.69
C TYR A 211 18.35 37.99 -10.91
N LYS A 212 17.40 38.55 -11.67
CA LYS A 212 16.06 37.98 -11.85
C LYS A 212 16.10 36.53 -12.34
N SER A 213 16.98 36.22 -13.29
CA SER A 213 17.13 34.86 -13.83
C SER A 213 17.60 33.85 -12.76
N ALA A 214 18.67 34.17 -12.02
CA ALA A 214 19.22 33.29 -11.00
C ALA A 214 18.25 33.10 -9.82
N THR A 215 17.56 34.16 -9.39
CA THR A 215 16.52 34.07 -8.36
C THR A 215 15.33 33.23 -8.81
N THR A 216 14.89 33.36 -10.07
CA THR A 216 13.82 32.50 -10.63
C THR A 216 14.25 31.04 -10.69
N GLN A 217 15.49 30.75 -11.10
CA GLN A 217 16.02 29.37 -11.08
C GLN A 217 16.07 28.81 -9.65
N LEU A 218 16.54 29.60 -8.69
CA LEU A 218 16.60 29.21 -7.29
C LEU A 218 15.20 28.90 -6.72
N LEU A 219 14.23 29.76 -7.00
CA LEU A 219 12.83 29.53 -6.64
C LEU A 219 12.27 28.27 -7.32
N GLY A 220 12.58 28.06 -8.60
CA GLY A 220 12.21 26.85 -9.33
C GLY A 220 12.74 25.59 -8.65
N HIS A 221 14.02 25.56 -8.29
CA HIS A 221 14.62 24.42 -7.58
C HIS A 221 14.00 24.21 -6.18
N VAL A 222 13.78 25.28 -5.42
CA VAL A 222 13.10 25.21 -4.11
C VAL A 222 11.70 24.62 -4.26
N ASN A 223 10.91 25.12 -5.23
CA ASN A 223 9.57 24.62 -5.48
C ASN A 223 9.56 23.16 -5.93
N THR A 224 10.51 22.73 -6.76
CA THR A 224 10.66 21.33 -7.15
C THR A 224 10.93 20.44 -5.92
N VAL A 225 11.85 20.83 -5.04
CA VAL A 225 12.15 20.07 -3.82
C VAL A 225 10.92 20.00 -2.89
N LEU A 226 10.26 21.14 -2.64
CA LEU A 226 9.05 21.18 -1.84
C LEU A 226 7.94 20.32 -2.45
N HIS A 227 7.72 20.41 -3.77
CA HIS A 227 6.71 19.63 -4.48
C HIS A 227 6.97 18.13 -4.34
N THR A 228 8.21 17.68 -4.58
CA THR A 228 8.58 16.26 -4.47
C THR A 228 8.31 15.69 -3.08
N HIS A 229 8.65 16.42 -2.02
CA HIS A 229 8.51 15.90 -0.65
C HIS A 229 7.14 16.14 -0.02
N LEU A 230 6.47 17.26 -0.33
CA LEU A 230 5.16 17.56 0.24
C LEU A 230 4.04 16.88 -0.55
N ASN A 231 4.19 16.63 -1.84
CA ASN A 231 3.17 15.89 -2.61
C ASN A 231 3.47 14.38 -2.72
N GLY A 232 4.61 13.93 -2.19
CA GLY A 232 4.96 12.51 -2.09
C GLY A 232 4.60 11.88 -0.75
N CYS A 233 4.56 10.55 -0.71
CA CYS A 233 4.47 9.81 0.55
C CYS A 233 5.83 9.78 1.26
N VAL A 234 5.81 9.70 2.59
CA VAL A 234 7.01 9.37 3.37
C VAL A 234 7.37 7.90 3.11
N GLY A 235 8.66 7.56 3.06
CA GLY A 235 9.14 6.19 2.88
C GLY A 235 9.77 5.90 1.53
N ALA A 236 10.01 4.61 1.29
CA ALA A 236 10.68 4.09 0.09
C ALA A 236 9.75 3.93 -1.12
N MET A 237 8.44 4.03 -0.89
CA MET A 237 7.42 3.72 -1.88
C MET A 237 6.74 5.00 -2.35
N SER A 238 6.28 5.02 -3.59
CA SER A 238 5.56 6.17 -4.17
C SER A 238 4.15 6.35 -3.59
N CYS A 239 3.66 5.34 -2.87
CA CYS A 239 2.37 5.31 -2.22
C CYS A 239 2.56 4.83 -0.78
N ASP A 240 1.63 5.22 0.08
CA ASP A 240 1.59 4.75 1.46
C ASP A 240 0.97 3.34 1.50
N LEU A 241 1.82 2.32 1.32
CA LEU A 241 1.37 0.93 1.26
C LEU A 241 0.63 0.50 2.53
N VAL A 242 0.99 1.03 3.69
CA VAL A 242 0.31 0.73 4.95
C VAL A 242 -1.12 1.28 4.94
N HIS A 243 -1.33 2.50 4.45
CA HIS A 243 -2.68 3.02 4.23
C HIS A 243 -3.46 2.21 3.21
N VAL A 244 -2.84 1.82 2.09
CA VAL A 244 -3.51 1.01 1.07
C VAL A 244 -3.94 -0.33 1.66
N MET A 245 -3.06 -1.03 2.38
CA MET A 245 -3.40 -2.26 3.09
C MET A 245 -4.55 -2.05 4.09
N LEU A 246 -4.48 -1.01 4.93
CA LEU A 246 -5.57 -0.67 5.86
C LEU A 246 -6.89 -0.39 5.14
N GLN A 247 -6.83 0.30 4.00
CA GLN A 247 -8.01 0.63 3.21
C GLN A 247 -8.62 -0.63 2.59
N GLU A 248 -7.83 -1.55 2.06
CA GLU A 248 -8.32 -2.82 1.52
C GLU A 248 -8.93 -3.71 2.62
N LEU A 249 -8.37 -3.71 3.84
CA LEU A 249 -9.00 -4.37 5.00
C LEU A 249 -10.35 -3.74 5.38
N ARG A 250 -10.50 -2.41 5.21
CA ARG A 250 -11.75 -1.69 5.51
C ARG A 250 -12.80 -1.81 4.41
N GLN A 251 -12.40 -2.03 3.16
CA GLN A 251 -13.34 -2.13 2.04
C GLN A 251 -14.15 -3.42 2.16
N LEU A 252 -15.37 -3.28 2.68
CA LEU A 252 -16.28 -4.38 2.98
C LEU A 252 -16.53 -5.31 1.79
N CYS A 253 -16.61 -4.81 0.56
CA CYS A 253 -16.89 -5.67 -0.60
C CYS A 253 -15.75 -6.66 -0.91
N THR A 254 -14.50 -6.19 -0.94
CA THR A 254 -13.32 -7.04 -1.17
C THR A 254 -13.04 -7.91 0.06
N TRP A 255 -13.16 -7.32 1.25
CA TRP A 255 -12.87 -8.00 2.50
C TRP A 255 -13.89 -9.09 2.83
N ASN A 256 -15.19 -8.89 2.58
CA ASN A 256 -16.22 -9.91 2.81
C ASN A 256 -15.97 -11.15 1.93
N LEU A 257 -15.56 -10.94 0.67
CA LEU A 257 -15.17 -12.03 -0.21
C LEU A 257 -13.97 -12.79 0.37
N THR A 258 -12.90 -12.09 0.77
CA THR A 258 -11.73 -12.71 1.39
C THR A 258 -12.09 -13.48 2.67
N VAL A 259 -12.91 -12.89 3.55
CA VAL A 259 -13.36 -13.53 4.79
C VAL A 259 -14.20 -14.77 4.51
N ALA A 260 -15.10 -14.72 3.53
CA ALA A 260 -15.92 -15.87 3.14
C ALA A 260 -15.08 -17.03 2.56
N ILE A 261 -14.06 -16.70 1.75
CA ILE A 261 -13.08 -17.67 1.25
C ILE A 261 -12.29 -18.26 2.43
N CYS A 262 -11.80 -17.41 3.35
CA CYS A 262 -11.00 -17.85 4.49
C CYS A 262 -11.80 -18.69 5.50
N ALA A 263 -13.10 -18.42 5.67
CA ALA A 263 -13.99 -19.24 6.50
C ALA A 263 -14.14 -20.67 5.96
N ASN A 264 -14.01 -20.86 4.65
CA ASN A 264 -14.07 -22.16 3.97
C ASN A 264 -12.73 -22.52 3.31
N PHE A 265 -11.61 -22.11 3.92
CA PHE A 265 -10.29 -22.20 3.30
C PHE A 265 -9.93 -23.63 2.89
N GLU A 266 -10.25 -24.63 3.72
CA GLU A 266 -9.99 -26.05 3.43
C GLU A 266 -10.73 -26.59 2.21
N TYR A 267 -11.81 -25.93 1.78
CA TYR A 267 -12.50 -26.24 0.52
C TYR A 267 -11.82 -25.51 -0.64
N TRP A 268 -11.72 -24.18 -0.54
CA TRP A 268 -11.21 -23.31 -1.61
C TRP A 268 -9.73 -23.54 -1.93
N ASN A 269 -8.95 -24.04 -0.98
CA ASN A 269 -7.52 -24.32 -1.17
C ASN A 269 -7.24 -25.70 -1.78
N ARG A 270 -8.26 -26.53 -2.08
CA ARG A 270 -8.08 -27.87 -2.66
C ARG A 270 -7.65 -27.79 -4.12
N PRO A 271 -6.64 -28.56 -4.55
CA PRO A 271 -6.18 -28.55 -5.93
C PRO A 271 -7.28 -28.81 -6.97
N GLN A 272 -8.20 -29.73 -6.68
CA GLN A 272 -9.31 -30.06 -7.59
C GLN A 272 -10.30 -28.89 -7.72
N VAL A 273 -10.68 -28.27 -6.61
CA VAL A 273 -11.57 -27.09 -6.60
C VAL A 273 -10.93 -25.94 -7.36
N ILE A 274 -9.65 -25.65 -7.11
CA ILE A 274 -8.92 -24.59 -7.81
C ILE A 274 -8.84 -24.86 -9.31
N ARG A 275 -8.58 -26.10 -9.74
CA ARG A 275 -8.57 -26.45 -11.17
C ARG A 275 -9.94 -26.20 -11.80
N ALA A 276 -11.02 -26.62 -11.13
CA ALA A 276 -12.37 -26.38 -11.60
C ALA A 276 -12.69 -24.87 -11.68
N SER A 277 -12.26 -24.09 -10.69
CA SER A 277 -12.34 -22.62 -10.67
C SER A 277 -11.60 -21.98 -11.85
N ILE A 278 -10.38 -22.42 -12.15
CA ILE A 278 -9.61 -21.94 -13.31
C ILE A 278 -10.35 -22.21 -14.62
N VAL A 279 -10.92 -23.42 -14.78
CA VAL A 279 -11.74 -23.76 -15.95
C VAL A 279 -12.94 -22.84 -16.08
N ARG A 280 -13.67 -22.61 -14.99
CA ARG A 280 -14.84 -21.71 -14.99
C ARG A 280 -14.45 -20.26 -15.25
N TYR A 281 -13.31 -19.80 -14.73
CA TYR A 281 -12.76 -18.49 -15.02
C TYR A 281 -12.43 -18.33 -16.52
N HIS A 282 -11.82 -19.35 -17.16
CA HIS A 282 -11.60 -19.33 -18.62
C HIS A 282 -12.92 -19.26 -19.39
N LYS A 283 -13.95 -20.01 -18.97
CA LYS A 283 -15.30 -19.92 -19.58
C LYS A 283 -15.89 -18.51 -19.41
N PHE A 284 -15.74 -17.92 -18.23
CA PHE A 284 -16.21 -16.58 -17.91
C PHE A 284 -15.53 -15.50 -18.76
N MET A 285 -14.20 -15.55 -18.91
CA MET A 285 -13.47 -14.63 -19.79
C MET A 285 -13.92 -14.74 -21.25
N SER A 286 -14.13 -15.97 -21.74
CA SER A 286 -14.69 -16.18 -23.08
C SER A 286 -16.08 -15.54 -23.20
N LEU A 287 -16.97 -15.69 -22.21
CA LEU A 287 -18.28 -15.05 -22.22
C LEU A 287 -18.19 -13.52 -22.28
N ILE A 288 -17.34 -12.91 -21.45
CA ILE A 288 -17.13 -11.45 -21.44
C ILE A 288 -16.66 -10.96 -22.81
N GLN A 289 -15.70 -11.65 -23.44
CA GLN A 289 -15.18 -11.27 -24.74
C GLN A 289 -16.26 -11.29 -25.83
N HIS A 290 -17.19 -12.25 -25.77
CA HIS A 290 -18.26 -12.39 -26.77
C HIS A 290 -19.45 -11.46 -26.51
N CYS A 291 -19.77 -11.16 -25.24
CA CYS A 291 -20.93 -10.35 -24.87
C CYS A 291 -20.64 -8.85 -24.71
N GLY A 292 -19.37 -8.44 -24.69
CA GLY A 292 -18.94 -7.04 -24.86
C GLY A 292 -19.23 -6.09 -23.69
N SER A 293 -19.66 -6.57 -22.53
CA SER A 293 -19.87 -5.74 -21.34
C SER A 293 -19.65 -6.51 -20.05
N TRP A 294 -18.70 -6.05 -19.23
CA TRP A 294 -18.45 -6.56 -17.88
C TRP A 294 -19.63 -6.31 -16.93
N ASP A 295 -20.40 -5.23 -17.15
CA ASP A 295 -21.46 -4.76 -16.24
C ASP A 295 -22.68 -5.69 -16.15
N ARG A 296 -22.77 -6.69 -17.05
CA ARG A 296 -23.88 -7.67 -17.07
C ARG A 296 -23.52 -9.02 -16.47
N HIS A 297 -22.29 -9.19 -16.01
CA HIS A 297 -21.78 -10.46 -15.51
C HIS A 297 -21.36 -10.33 -14.04
N ILE A 298 -21.86 -11.24 -13.21
CA ILE A 298 -21.53 -11.28 -11.78
C ILE A 298 -20.50 -12.38 -11.56
N GLU A 299 -19.35 -12.02 -10.99
CA GLU A 299 -18.34 -12.99 -10.58
C GLU A 299 -18.85 -13.79 -9.39
N THR A 300 -18.86 -15.12 -9.54
CA THR A 300 -19.08 -16.04 -8.41
C THR A 300 -17.77 -16.24 -7.64
N PHE A 301 -17.83 -16.78 -6.42
CA PHE A 301 -16.66 -16.99 -5.56
C PHE A 301 -15.51 -17.74 -6.24
N ASP A 302 -15.83 -18.76 -7.04
CA ASP A 302 -14.87 -19.56 -7.80
C ASP A 302 -14.23 -18.81 -8.99
N ILE A 303 -14.85 -17.73 -9.47
CA ILE A 303 -14.27 -16.84 -10.49
C ILE A 303 -13.42 -15.79 -9.78
N ALA A 304 -13.93 -15.23 -8.69
CA ALA A 304 -13.28 -14.16 -7.93
C ALA A 304 -12.00 -14.60 -7.20
N ILE A 305 -11.81 -15.91 -6.98
CA ILE A 305 -10.57 -16.47 -6.43
C ILE A 305 -9.44 -16.55 -7.47
N ILE A 306 -9.77 -16.41 -8.76
CA ILE A 306 -8.85 -16.47 -9.89
C ILE A 306 -8.56 -15.07 -10.48
N SER A 307 -9.53 -14.14 -10.37
CA SER A 307 -9.42 -12.75 -10.86
C SER A 307 -8.49 -11.88 -10.01
#